data_AF-A0A522IS68-F1
#
_entry.id   AF-A0A522IS68-F1
#
_cell.length_a   1.000
_cell.length_b   1.000
_cell.length_c   1.000
_cell.angle_alpha   90.00
_cell.angle_beta   90.00
_cell.angle_gamma   90.00
#
_symmetry.space_group_name_H-M   'P 1'
#
loop_
_entity.id
_entity.type
_entity.pdbx_description
1 polymer ?
#
loop_
_entity_poly.entity_id
_entity_poly.type
_entity_poly.pdbx_seq_one_letter_code
_entity_poly.pdbx_strand_id
1 'polypeptide(L)'
;ISVTIELRGQADVAYAFAERDANAIVEYLIWRGVVDSTPAPLPQLEFGPTPFAGTEPLQAPIAGVLVFRAQVGVCVEPGQAIADIVDPLTDRVVTIHSSVAGVLFARQRTRFATAGMVVAWVAGAEPLRDGSLLPN
;
A
#
# COMPACT_ATOMS: atom_id res chain seq x y z
N ILE A 1 -21.09 10.65 2.17
CA ILE A 1 -19.94 9.73 2.01
C ILE A 1 -18.72 10.38 2.66
N SER A 2 -17.86 9.59 3.32
CA SER A 2 -16.50 9.98 3.69
C SER A 2 -15.53 9.07 2.95
N VAL A 3 -14.38 9.59 2.54
CA VAL A 3 -13.36 8.87 1.76
C VAL A 3 -11.98 9.34 2.22
N THR A 4 -11.05 8.41 2.43
CA THR A 4 -9.61 8.70 2.58
C THR A 4 -8.92 8.33 1.26
N ILE A 5 -7.92 9.12 0.85
CA ILE A 5 -7.07 8.84 -0.31
C ILE A 5 -5.60 8.86 0.12
N GLU A 6 -4.85 7.82 -0.23
CA GLU A 6 -3.44 7.67 0.11
C GLU A 6 -2.57 8.15 -1.06
N LEU A 7 -2.23 9.44 -1.06
CA LEU A 7 -1.49 10.09 -2.15
C LEU A 7 0.02 9.94 -1.96
N ARG A 8 0.56 8.83 -2.48
CA ARG A 8 2.01 8.56 -2.57
C ARG A 8 2.65 8.43 -1.17
N GLY A 9 3.98 8.33 -1.10
CA GLY A 9 4.69 8.28 0.18
C GLY A 9 4.99 9.67 0.74
N GLN A 10 5.23 9.76 2.06
CA GLN A 10 5.62 11.01 2.75
C GLN A 10 6.88 11.73 2.19
N ALA A 11 7.65 11.12 1.29
CA ALA A 11 8.80 11.72 0.63
C ALA A 11 8.48 12.22 -0.80
N ASP A 12 7.33 11.86 -1.35
CA ASP A 12 6.94 12.12 -2.74
C ASP A 12 6.25 13.49 -2.88
N VAL A 13 6.96 14.55 -2.49
CA VAL A 13 6.45 15.94 -2.49
C VAL A 13 7.00 16.70 -3.70
N ALA A 14 6.14 16.99 -4.67
CA ALA A 14 6.47 17.78 -5.86
C ALA A 14 5.20 18.42 -6.47
N TYR A 15 5.35 19.59 -7.10
CA TYR A 15 4.24 20.32 -7.74
C TYR A 15 3.45 19.45 -8.73
N ALA A 16 4.12 18.62 -9.54
CA ALA A 16 3.48 17.75 -10.52
C ALA A 16 2.63 16.60 -9.94
N PHE A 17 2.77 16.29 -8.64
CA PHE A 17 1.78 15.46 -7.94
C PHE A 17 0.62 16.34 -7.47
N ALA A 18 0.92 17.39 -6.70
CA ALA A 18 -0.09 18.28 -6.11
C ALA A 18 -1.07 18.86 -7.16
N GLU A 19 -0.60 19.23 -8.34
CA GLU A 19 -1.43 19.69 -9.46
C GLU A 19 -2.35 18.59 -10.01
N ARG A 20 -1.79 17.40 -10.30
CA ARG A 20 -2.57 16.24 -10.78
C ARG A 20 -3.63 15.83 -9.76
N ASP A 21 -3.24 15.74 -8.49
CA ASP A 21 -4.06 15.22 -7.41
C ASP A 21 -5.16 16.23 -7.03
N ALA A 22 -4.85 17.53 -6.99
CA ALA A 22 -5.85 18.58 -6.76
C ALA A 22 -6.86 18.66 -7.90
N ASN A 23 -6.42 18.59 -9.17
CA ASN A 23 -7.32 18.58 -10.32
C ASN A 23 -8.26 17.35 -10.29
N ALA A 24 -7.75 16.16 -9.94
CA ALA A 24 -8.58 14.96 -9.79
C ALA A 24 -9.63 15.08 -8.66
N ILE A 25 -9.29 15.76 -7.56
CA ILE A 25 -10.23 16.05 -6.46
C ILE A 25 -11.31 17.05 -6.93
N VAL A 26 -10.94 18.08 -7.70
CA VAL A 26 -11.91 19.05 -8.25
C VAL A 26 -12.85 18.36 -9.25
N GLU A 27 -12.34 17.55 -10.17
CA GLU A 27 -13.17 16.76 -11.10
C GLU A 27 -14.13 15.81 -10.37
N TYR A 28 -13.68 15.17 -9.28
CA TYR A 28 -14.59 14.39 -8.43
C TYR A 28 -15.69 15.26 -7.79
N LEU A 29 -15.37 16.47 -7.32
CA LEU A 29 -16.38 17.38 -6.75
C LEU A 29 -17.37 17.92 -7.80
N ILE A 30 -16.92 18.13 -9.03
CA ILE A 30 -17.78 18.47 -10.19
C ILE A 30 -18.69 17.28 -10.52
N TRP A 31 -18.13 16.07 -10.68
CA TRP A 31 -18.89 14.84 -10.94
C TRP A 31 -19.93 14.53 -9.86
N ARG A 32 -19.68 14.98 -8.62
CA ARG A 32 -20.58 14.89 -7.48
C ARG A 32 -21.63 16.01 -7.37
N GLY A 33 -21.61 17.00 -8.26
CA GLY A 33 -22.53 18.14 -8.24
C GLY A 33 -22.28 19.13 -7.09
N VAL A 34 -21.06 19.16 -6.53
CA VAL A 34 -20.66 20.08 -5.45
C VAL A 34 -20.05 21.36 -6.00
N VAL A 35 -19.48 21.30 -7.20
CA VAL A 35 -18.95 22.42 -7.99
C VAL A 35 -19.67 22.44 -9.33
N ASP A 36 -20.16 23.60 -9.76
CA ASP A 36 -20.88 23.77 -11.03
C ASP A 36 -19.91 23.82 -12.22
N SER A 37 -19.88 22.74 -13.01
CA SER A 37 -19.13 22.59 -14.26
C SER A 37 -19.55 21.28 -14.97
N THR A 38 -19.04 21.04 -16.17
CA THR A 38 -19.13 19.72 -16.83
C THR A 38 -17.95 18.85 -16.37
N PRO A 39 -18.18 17.66 -15.79
CA PRO A 39 -17.08 16.79 -15.33
C PRO A 39 -16.34 16.11 -16.49
N ALA A 40 -15.05 15.89 -16.32
CA ALA A 40 -14.25 15.04 -17.18
C ALA A 40 -14.70 13.55 -17.11
N PRO A 41 -14.43 12.74 -18.15
CA PRO A 41 -14.64 11.29 -18.08
C PRO A 41 -13.82 10.65 -16.96
N LEU A 42 -14.43 9.77 -16.18
CA LEU A 42 -13.73 9.02 -15.14
C LEU A 42 -12.64 8.12 -15.75
N PRO A 43 -11.42 8.08 -15.17
CA PRO A 43 -10.36 7.19 -15.64
C PRO A 43 -10.72 5.72 -15.36
N GLN A 44 -10.17 4.81 -16.17
CA GLN A 44 -10.21 3.38 -15.86
C GLN A 44 -9.39 3.10 -14.59
N LEU A 45 -9.91 2.20 -13.73
CA LEU A 45 -9.17 1.72 -12.57
C LEU A 45 -7.97 0.87 -13.01
N GLU A 46 -6.78 1.15 -12.47
CA GLU A 46 -5.57 0.35 -12.68
C GLU A 46 -5.71 -1.06 -12.07
N PHE A 47 -6.44 -1.16 -10.95
CA PHE A 47 -6.72 -2.41 -10.23
C PHE A 47 -8.19 -2.49 -9.78
N GLY A 48 -8.73 -3.70 -9.69
CA GLY A 48 -10.08 -3.91 -9.15
C GLY A 48 -10.17 -3.60 -7.66
N PRO A 49 -11.34 -3.20 -7.13
CA PRO A 49 -11.51 -2.92 -5.71
C PRO A 49 -11.43 -4.20 -4.87
N THR A 50 -10.61 -4.16 -3.81
CA THR A 50 -10.39 -5.26 -2.85
C THR A 50 -11.00 -4.93 -1.48
N PRO A 51 -11.51 -5.92 -0.71
CA PRO A 51 -11.96 -5.68 0.65
C PRO A 51 -10.78 -5.32 1.56
N PHE A 52 -10.95 -4.35 2.47
CA PHE A 52 -9.92 -4.02 3.47
C PHE A 52 -9.62 -5.20 4.44
N ALA A 53 -10.59 -6.12 4.59
CA ALA A 53 -10.42 -7.39 5.28
C ALA A 53 -9.41 -8.33 4.57
N GLY A 54 -9.21 -8.19 3.25
CA GLY A 54 -8.28 -8.95 2.44
C GLY A 54 -6.85 -8.39 2.39
N THR A 55 -6.56 -7.36 3.20
CA THR A 55 -5.21 -6.83 3.34
C THR A 55 -4.33 -7.73 4.22
N GLU A 56 -3.26 -8.28 3.64
CA GLU A 56 -2.20 -9.00 4.35
C GLU A 56 -1.17 -8.00 4.92
N PRO A 57 -0.97 -7.91 6.24
CA PRO A 57 0.09 -7.13 6.86
C PRO A 57 1.36 -7.98 7.05
N LEU A 58 2.38 -7.75 6.22
CA LEU A 58 3.62 -8.52 6.21
C LEU A 58 4.54 -8.08 7.36
N GLN A 59 4.77 -8.97 8.33
CA GLN A 59 5.56 -8.70 9.54
C GLN A 59 7.01 -9.16 9.43
N ALA A 60 7.93 -8.40 10.05
CA ALA A 60 9.32 -8.77 10.22
C ALA A 60 9.48 -9.79 11.37
N PRO A 61 9.96 -11.04 11.10
CA PRO A 61 10.11 -12.07 12.14
C PRO A 61 11.34 -11.86 13.03
N ILE A 62 12.28 -11.01 12.61
CA ILE A 62 13.48 -10.59 13.34
C ILE A 62 13.66 -9.08 13.19
N ALA A 63 14.50 -8.47 14.03
CA ALA A 63 15.01 -7.13 13.80
C ALA A 63 16.18 -7.16 12.80
N GLY A 64 16.41 -6.07 12.07
CA GLY A 64 17.53 -5.98 11.12
C GLY A 64 17.33 -4.95 9.99
N VAL A 65 18.28 -4.90 9.07
CA VAL A 65 18.25 -4.02 7.89
C VAL A 65 17.20 -4.52 6.91
N LEU A 66 16.30 -3.63 6.47
CA LEU A 66 15.15 -3.93 5.63
C LEU A 66 15.44 -3.64 4.15
N VAL A 67 15.50 -4.70 3.34
CA VAL A 67 15.79 -4.64 1.89
C VAL A 67 14.56 -5.09 1.11
N PHE A 68 13.88 -4.17 0.44
CA PHE A 68 12.69 -4.51 -0.36
C PHE A 68 13.08 -5.11 -1.71
N ARG A 69 12.46 -6.25 -2.05
CA ARG A 69 12.64 -7.00 -3.30
C ARG A 69 11.59 -6.66 -4.34
N ALA A 70 10.39 -6.24 -3.91
CA ALA A 70 9.30 -5.78 -4.76
C ALA A 70 9.09 -4.25 -4.68
N GLN A 71 8.51 -3.68 -5.73
CA GLN A 71 8.09 -2.27 -5.78
C GLN A 71 6.63 -2.12 -5.35
N VAL A 72 6.25 -0.93 -4.87
CA VAL A 72 4.83 -0.61 -4.60
C VAL A 72 4.10 -0.39 -5.93
N GLY A 73 2.84 -0.82 -6.01
CA GLY A 73 2.00 -0.72 -7.21
C GLY A 73 2.12 -1.90 -8.17
N VAL A 74 2.72 -3.02 -7.76
CA VAL A 74 2.75 -4.26 -8.56
C VAL A 74 1.80 -5.31 -7.98
N CYS A 75 1.22 -6.14 -8.85
CA CYS A 75 0.63 -7.40 -8.42
C CYS A 75 1.73 -8.37 -7.95
N VAL A 76 1.44 -9.14 -6.92
CA VAL A 76 2.29 -10.20 -6.38
C VAL A 76 1.49 -11.49 -6.22
N GLU A 77 2.16 -12.63 -6.30
CA GLU A 77 1.58 -13.96 -6.15
C GLU A 77 1.91 -14.60 -4.78
N PRO A 78 1.14 -15.60 -4.31
CA PRO A 78 1.47 -16.38 -3.13
C PRO A 78 2.88 -16.99 -3.22
N GLY A 79 3.68 -16.83 -2.16
CA GLY A 79 5.07 -17.25 -2.12
C GLY A 79 6.06 -16.28 -2.77
N GLN A 80 5.60 -15.15 -3.35
CA GLN A 80 6.51 -14.14 -3.90
C GLN A 80 7.26 -13.39 -2.79
N ALA A 81 8.59 -13.31 -2.92
CA ALA A 81 9.47 -12.63 -1.98
C ALA A 81 9.33 -11.10 -2.06
N ILE A 82 8.96 -10.46 -0.96
CA ILE A 82 8.62 -9.03 -0.88
C ILE A 82 9.77 -8.20 -0.29
N ALA A 83 10.42 -8.72 0.76
CA ALA A 83 11.52 -8.06 1.44
C ALA A 83 12.43 -9.06 2.15
N ASP A 84 13.70 -8.71 2.35
CA ASP A 84 14.62 -9.39 3.26
C ASP A 84 14.84 -8.55 4.52
N ILE A 85 14.97 -9.22 5.67
CA ILE A 85 15.58 -8.66 6.86
C ILE A 85 16.98 -9.26 7.00
N VAL A 86 18.01 -8.42 7.07
CA VAL A 86 19.40 -8.82 7.30
C VAL A 86 19.80 -8.47 8.73
N ASP A 87 20.16 -9.46 9.53
CA ASP A 87 20.76 -9.25 10.85
C ASP A 87 22.24 -8.81 10.69
N PRO A 88 22.61 -7.56 11.02
CA PRO A 88 23.96 -7.05 10.84
C PRO A 88 24.96 -7.58 11.88
N LEU A 89 24.53 -8.43 12.82
CA LEU A 89 25.40 -9.05 13.83
C LEU A 89 25.77 -10.51 13.51
N THR A 90 25.04 -11.16 12.59
CA THR A 90 25.20 -12.59 12.27
C THR A 90 25.20 -12.92 10.78
N ASP A 91 25.08 -11.91 9.91
CA ASP A 91 24.84 -12.01 8.45
C ASP A 91 23.61 -12.86 8.07
N ARG A 92 22.74 -13.19 9.04
CA ARG A 92 21.53 -13.97 8.80
C ARG A 92 20.51 -13.15 8.01
N VAL A 93 20.14 -13.66 6.84
CA VAL A 93 19.04 -13.14 6.03
C VAL A 93 17.75 -13.93 6.31
N VAL A 94 16.62 -13.24 6.45
CA VAL A 94 15.28 -13.84 6.51
C VAL A 94 14.35 -13.13 5.53
N THR A 95 13.90 -13.86 4.51
CA THR A 95 13.02 -13.34 3.46
C THR A 95 11.55 -13.46 3.87
N ILE A 96 10.83 -12.35 3.73
CA ILE A 96 9.38 -12.20 3.93
C ILE A 96 8.70 -12.36 2.57
N HIS A 97 7.67 -13.21 2.52
CA HIS A 97 6.90 -13.55 1.32
C HIS A 97 5.43 -13.18 1.51
N SER A 98 4.71 -12.88 0.44
CA SER A 98 3.25 -12.76 0.51
C SER A 98 2.59 -14.14 0.56
N SER A 99 1.50 -14.29 1.32
CA SER A 99 0.66 -15.49 1.28
C SER A 99 -0.55 -15.36 0.34
N VAL A 100 -0.84 -14.16 -0.16
CA VAL A 100 -1.98 -13.88 -1.04
C VAL A 100 -1.56 -13.44 -2.45
N ALA A 101 -2.45 -13.64 -3.42
CA ALA A 101 -2.42 -12.88 -4.67
C ALA A 101 -3.02 -11.50 -4.43
N GLY A 102 -2.36 -10.42 -4.86
CA GLY A 102 -2.86 -9.07 -4.63
C GLY A 102 -1.90 -7.94 -5.01
N VAL A 103 -2.28 -6.69 -4.74
CA VAL A 103 -1.45 -5.52 -5.05
C VAL A 103 -0.60 -5.14 -3.83
N LEU A 104 0.72 -5.07 -3.99
CA LEU A 104 1.62 -4.49 -2.98
C LEU A 104 1.45 -2.96 -2.95
N PHE A 105 0.45 -2.48 -2.21
CA PHE A 105 0.02 -1.07 -2.25
C PHE A 105 0.77 -0.15 -1.28
N ALA A 106 1.37 -0.69 -0.22
CA ALA A 106 2.09 0.10 0.77
C ALA A 106 3.32 -0.64 1.34
N ARG A 107 4.33 0.13 1.74
CA ARG A 107 5.51 -0.36 2.47
C ARG A 107 6.11 0.71 3.37
N GLN A 108 6.86 0.28 4.38
CA GLN A 108 7.55 1.16 5.31
C GLN A 108 8.65 2.01 4.63
N ARG A 109 8.80 3.26 5.09
CA ARG A 109 9.92 4.13 4.69
C ARG A 109 11.23 3.79 5.42
N THR A 110 11.18 3.12 6.58
CA THR A 110 12.39 2.74 7.33
C THR A 110 13.33 1.83 6.53
N ARG A 111 14.60 1.79 6.94
CA ARG A 111 15.61 0.83 6.47
C ARG A 111 16.09 -0.11 7.57
N PHE A 112 15.50 -0.03 8.75
CA PHE A 112 15.69 -0.97 9.85
C PHE A 112 14.33 -1.33 10.45
N ALA A 113 14.05 -2.63 10.58
CA ALA A 113 12.83 -3.14 11.19
C ALA A 113 13.11 -3.65 12.61
N THR A 114 12.11 -3.55 13.49
CA THR A 114 12.07 -4.34 14.73
C THR A 114 11.29 -5.63 14.49
N ALA A 115 11.53 -6.67 15.29
CA ALA A 115 10.68 -7.87 15.26
C ALA A 115 9.21 -7.48 15.54
N GLY A 116 8.27 -8.12 14.82
CA GLY A 116 6.84 -7.81 14.85
C GLY A 116 6.41 -6.55 14.07
N MET A 117 7.35 -5.77 13.51
CA MET A 117 7.01 -4.60 12.70
C MET A 117 6.37 -5.02 11.38
N VAL A 118 5.20 -4.46 11.04
CA VAL A 118 4.62 -4.58 9.68
C VAL A 118 5.47 -3.75 8.72
N VAL A 119 6.10 -4.41 7.74
CA VAL A 119 7.01 -3.80 6.76
C VAL A 119 6.35 -3.47 5.42
N ALA A 120 5.28 -4.19 5.07
CA ALA A 120 4.56 -4.05 3.81
C ALA A 120 3.10 -4.53 3.92
N TRP A 121 2.25 -4.13 2.98
CA TRP A 121 0.86 -4.54 2.89
C TRP A 121 0.49 -4.96 1.47
N VAL A 122 -0.16 -6.12 1.33
CA VAL A 122 -0.69 -6.62 0.05
C VAL A 122 -2.22 -6.64 0.13
N ALA A 123 -2.88 -6.04 -0.85
CA ALA A 123 -4.34 -6.01 -0.96
C ALA A 123 -4.81 -7.21 -1.80
N GLY A 124 -5.29 -8.26 -1.12
CA GLY A 124 -5.90 -9.43 -1.74
C GLY A 124 -7.42 -9.29 -1.93
N ALA A 125 -7.97 -10.08 -2.85
CA ALA A 125 -9.40 -10.05 -3.18
C ALA A 125 -10.30 -10.71 -2.12
N GLU A 126 -9.78 -11.70 -1.40
CA GLU A 126 -10.54 -12.47 -0.40
C GLU A 126 -10.28 -11.97 1.04
N PRO A 127 -11.29 -11.89 1.92
CA PRO A 127 -11.11 -11.55 3.33
C PRO A 127 -10.19 -12.53 4.08
N LEU A 128 -9.23 -11.99 4.86
CA LEU A 128 -8.31 -12.75 5.69
C LEU A 128 -8.65 -12.70 7.19
N ARG A 129 -9.52 -11.76 7.60
CA ARG A 129 -9.87 -11.49 9.01
C ARG A 129 -11.21 -10.76 9.13
N ASP A 130 -11.90 -11.03 10.22
CA ASP A 130 -13.16 -10.38 10.62
C ASP A 130 -12.98 -9.44 11.83
N GLY A 131 -14.03 -8.69 12.17
CA GLY A 131 -14.07 -7.83 13.36
C GLY A 131 -13.53 -6.41 13.12
N SER A 132 -12.88 -5.81 14.14
CA SER A 132 -12.30 -4.48 13.98
C SER A 132 -11.07 -4.55 13.08
N LEU A 133 -11.17 -3.91 11.90
CA LEU A 133 -10.09 -3.92 10.92
C LEU A 133 -9.03 -2.84 11.18
N LEU A 134 -9.34 -1.85 12.01
CA LEU A 134 -8.48 -0.73 12.41
C LEU A 134 -8.01 -0.89 13.86
N PRO A 135 -6.84 -0.35 14.24
CA PRO A 135 -6.46 -0.21 15.65
C PRO A 135 -7.42 0.76 16.37
N ASN A 136 -7.56 0.55 17.69
CA ASN A 136 -8.29 1.43 18.61
C ASN A 136 -7.42 2.63 19.05
#